data_AF-A0A915LYP7-F1
#
_entry.id   AF-A0A915LYP7-F1
#
_cell.length_a   1.000
_cell.length_b   1.000
_cell.length_c   1.000
_cell.angle_alpha   90.00
_cell.angle_beta   90.00
_cell.angle_gamma   90.00
#
_symmetry.space_group_name_H-M   'P 1'
#
loop_
_entity.id
_entity.type
_entity.pdbx_description
1 polymer ?
#
loop_
_entity_poly.entity_id
_entity_poly.type
_entity_poly.pdbx_seq_one_letter_code
_entity_poly.pdbx_strand_id
1 'polypeptide(L)'
;IALVTNSGPIAYERVAAFEEEFRRTNTVIFDENWDSNEIIKSGLLNEISQNARNLKSFPRLDLEQFMISDQLRVRTCILGALIALVLRVNSRLFLDASPWMGSTGEVLQQVKDTYANAVIVDDVNGFDNVLVDTFVSRIEKFGLAKEDLDLTNTFAYLHLYDSLKLYALAVRKVMNKTDEANQTAAVLDGHQIWSAMRRLSFDGIGTVVSGSNTGLVQMDDLADRAPQFAAFFIAPNREKVLKMVQMTTYRIPNCDGTINRTGCYDLKLTDVMTGFWPSENGAMPPDEPVCGFRGQRCSYTVEIAVGATVLALIMLILLLWLLRRHCQTRALNKMPWRLFSDDFRLIDEEAARSLLSIGSSNTKLSNQSIGGSKKHAILGVNTHATYRRFIQKQPLKFNREDMVLLTAVKDAIHDNINPFLGMAFNDKEEMFILWKFCSRGSVQDIIYNKSMTLDEKFHAAFVRDITLGLEYLHLSKVGFHGLLSPSTCVIDRNWSVRLTDFGLATMLERWQKEGQIQPYKAEEEEEVVKEKRRGSKEKSCPTAFDRRGLKANCLLFFN
;
A
#
# COMPACT_ATOMS: atom_id res chain seq x y z
N ILE A 1 30.07 -6.41 -10.55
CA ILE A 1 31.27 -5.91 -11.26
C ILE A 1 32.00 -7.16 -11.74
N ALA A 2 32.30 -7.25 -13.04
CA ALA A 2 33.06 -8.37 -13.59
C ALA A 2 34.46 -7.88 -13.99
N LEU A 3 35.48 -8.64 -13.60
CA LEU A 3 36.87 -8.41 -13.99
C LEU A 3 37.22 -9.40 -15.09
N VAL A 4 37.69 -8.87 -16.23
CA VAL A 4 38.06 -9.66 -17.40
C VAL A 4 39.54 -9.41 -17.71
N THR A 5 40.31 -10.49 -17.82
CA THR A 5 41.73 -10.42 -18.18
C THR A 5 42.08 -11.54 -19.16
N ASN A 6 43.00 -11.26 -20.07
CA ASN A 6 43.74 -12.29 -20.80
C ASN A 6 44.82 -12.85 -19.86
N SER A 7 45.05 -14.17 -19.85
CA SER A 7 46.02 -14.81 -18.98
C SER A 7 47.49 -14.47 -19.28
N GLY A 8 48.23 -14.57 -18.18
CA GLY A 8 49.67 -14.47 -18.00
C GLY A 8 49.89 -14.57 -16.49
N PRO A 9 50.89 -15.29 -15.97
CA PRO A 9 51.11 -15.43 -14.51
C PRO A 9 51.18 -14.08 -13.80
N ILE A 10 51.73 -13.07 -14.49
CA ILE A 10 51.80 -11.68 -14.04
C ILE A 10 50.42 -11.00 -14.02
N ALA A 11 49.52 -11.30 -14.95
CA ALA A 11 48.17 -10.72 -14.99
C ALA A 11 47.29 -11.32 -13.89
N TYR A 12 47.41 -12.63 -13.64
CA TYR A 12 46.71 -13.31 -12.54
C TYR A 12 47.11 -12.76 -11.17
N GLU A 13 48.41 -12.63 -10.89
CA GLU A 13 48.90 -12.02 -9.64
C GLU A 13 48.43 -10.58 -9.45
N ARG A 14 48.35 -9.81 -10.54
CA ARG A 14 47.86 -8.41 -10.51
C ARG A 14 46.36 -8.33 -10.28
N VAL A 15 45.56 -9.21 -10.88
CA VAL A 15 44.11 -9.26 -10.65
C VAL A 15 43.81 -9.71 -9.22
N ALA A 16 44.57 -10.68 -8.68
CA ALA A 16 44.45 -11.11 -7.29
C ALA A 16 44.77 -9.97 -6.29
N ALA A 17 45.75 -9.11 -6.60
CA ALA A 17 46.05 -7.94 -5.77
C ALA A 17 44.92 -6.90 -5.75
N PHE A 18 44.14 -6.79 -6.82
CA PHE A 18 42.95 -5.92 -6.87
C PHE A 18 41.70 -6.57 -6.27
N GLU A 19 41.65 -7.90 -6.19
CA GLU A 19 40.52 -8.66 -5.64
C GLU A 19 40.25 -8.32 -4.16
N GLU A 20 41.30 -8.09 -3.38
CA GLU A 20 41.23 -7.74 -1.96
C GLU A 20 40.50 -6.40 -1.73
N GLU A 21 40.63 -5.47 -2.68
CA GLU A 21 39.94 -4.18 -2.67
C GLU A 21 38.52 -4.24 -3.26
N PHE A 22 38.29 -5.10 -4.26
CA PHE A 22 36.98 -5.18 -4.92
C PHE A 22 35.97 -6.12 -4.25
N ARG A 23 36.38 -6.93 -3.27
CA ARG A 23 35.64 -7.76 -2.28
C ARG A 23 34.39 -8.56 -2.71
N ARG A 24 33.85 -8.41 -3.92
CA ARG A 24 32.69 -9.11 -4.52
C ARG A 24 32.65 -8.91 -6.04
N THR A 25 33.45 -9.67 -6.78
CA THR A 25 33.48 -9.65 -8.25
C THR A 25 33.41 -11.06 -8.84
N ASN A 26 32.67 -11.24 -9.94
CA ASN A 26 32.79 -12.44 -10.77
C ASN A 26 34.00 -12.23 -11.69
N THR A 27 35.03 -13.07 -11.55
CA THR A 27 36.22 -13.06 -12.39
C THR A 27 36.03 -13.98 -13.58
N VAL A 28 36.24 -13.46 -14.79
CA VAL A 28 36.25 -14.28 -16.01
C VAL A 28 37.61 -14.18 -16.65
N ILE A 29 38.24 -15.34 -16.84
CA ILE A 29 39.60 -15.47 -17.39
C ILE A 29 39.47 -16.16 -18.73
N PHE A 30 40.04 -15.56 -19.78
CA PHE A 30 40.16 -16.19 -21.09
C PHE A 30 41.53 -16.87 -21.22
N ASP A 31 41.55 -18.02 -21.90
CA ASP A 31 42.77 -18.77 -22.20
C ASP A 31 43.68 -17.96 -23.16
N GLU A 32 45.01 -18.11 -23.03
CA GLU A 32 46.01 -17.34 -23.78
C GLU A 32 45.96 -17.62 -25.29
N ASN A 33 45.48 -18.80 -25.68
CA ASN A 33 45.50 -19.27 -27.06
C ASN A 33 44.16 -19.11 -27.80
N TRP A 34 43.13 -18.56 -27.14
CA TRP A 34 41.81 -18.42 -27.77
C TRP A 34 41.78 -17.25 -28.74
N ASP A 35 41.34 -17.53 -29.96
CA ASP A 35 41.04 -16.49 -30.94
C ASP A 35 39.69 -15.80 -30.63
N SER A 36 39.47 -14.66 -31.29
CA SER A 36 38.21 -13.91 -31.22
C SER A 36 36.93 -14.74 -31.38
N ASN A 37 36.92 -15.73 -32.27
CA ASN A 37 35.79 -16.59 -32.55
C ASN A 37 35.60 -17.68 -31.49
N GLU A 38 36.69 -18.20 -30.91
CA GLU A 38 36.66 -19.16 -29.80
C GLU A 38 36.14 -18.52 -28.52
N ILE A 39 36.52 -17.27 -28.24
CA ILE A 39 35.97 -16.48 -27.13
C ILE A 39 34.46 -16.30 -27.30
N ILE A 40 33.97 -16.00 -28.50
CA ILE A 40 32.53 -15.85 -28.77
C ILE A 40 31.79 -17.20 -28.63
N LYS A 41 32.39 -18.30 -29.10
CA LYS A 41 31.82 -19.65 -29.00
C LYS A 41 31.78 -20.17 -27.56
N SER A 42 32.68 -19.70 -26.69
CA SER A 42 32.75 -20.11 -25.29
C SER A 42 31.49 -19.79 -24.48
N GLY A 43 30.68 -18.82 -24.94
CA GLY A 43 29.47 -18.38 -24.25
C GLY A 43 29.71 -17.54 -22.99
N LEU A 44 30.96 -17.40 -22.54
CA LEU A 44 31.35 -16.61 -21.36
C LEU A 44 30.98 -15.13 -21.50
N LEU A 45 31.01 -14.57 -22.71
CA LEU A 45 30.57 -13.21 -22.99
C LEU A 45 29.06 -13.00 -22.74
N ASN A 46 28.24 -14.01 -23.04
CA ASN A 46 26.80 -13.96 -22.75
C ASN A 46 26.51 -14.07 -21.25
N GLU A 47 27.31 -14.85 -20.52
CA GLU A 47 27.22 -14.95 -19.06
C GLU A 47 27.60 -13.64 -18.37
N ILE A 48 28.67 -12.98 -18.83
CA ILE A 48 29.07 -11.65 -18.36
C ILE A 48 27.96 -10.63 -18.63
N SER A 49 27.39 -10.63 -19.84
CA SER A 49 26.31 -9.70 -20.23
C SER A 49 25.07 -9.83 -19.34
N GLN A 50 24.68 -11.05 -18.97
CA GLN A 50 23.50 -11.27 -18.12
C GLN A 50 23.74 -10.96 -16.64
N ASN A 51 24.98 -11.14 -16.15
CA ASN A 51 25.29 -11.10 -14.72
C ASN A 51 26.05 -9.85 -14.26
N ALA A 52 26.70 -9.10 -15.17
CA ALA A 52 27.56 -7.98 -14.83
C ALA A 52 26.93 -6.63 -15.21
N ARG A 53 26.77 -5.73 -14.22
CA ARG A 53 26.36 -4.33 -14.46
C ARG A 53 27.50 -3.37 -14.82
N ASN A 54 28.73 -3.69 -14.43
CA ASN A 54 29.93 -2.91 -14.71
C ASN A 54 31.04 -3.88 -15.09
N LEU A 55 31.72 -3.62 -16.20
CA LEU A 55 32.77 -4.45 -16.76
C LEU A 55 34.11 -3.73 -16.67
N LYS A 56 35.14 -4.40 -16.14
CA LYS A 56 36.52 -3.89 -16.18
C LYS A 56 37.42 -4.88 -16.92
N SER A 57 38.06 -4.42 -17.98
CA SER A 57 38.97 -5.22 -18.81
C SER A 57 40.42 -4.78 -18.62
N PHE A 58 41.33 -5.77 -18.52
CA PHE A 58 42.78 -5.59 -18.44
C PHE A 58 43.45 -6.34 -19.61
N PRO A 59 43.69 -5.70 -20.76
CA PRO A 59 44.34 -6.35 -21.89
C PRO A 59 45.86 -6.48 -21.71
N ARG A 60 46.43 -7.55 -22.27
CA ARG A 60 47.87 -7.66 -22.60
C ARG A 60 48.08 -6.95 -23.95
N LEU A 61 49.23 -6.29 -24.13
CA LEU A 61 49.50 -5.21 -25.09
C LEU A 61 49.21 -5.42 -26.60
N ASP A 62 48.70 -6.56 -27.05
CA ASP A 62 48.33 -6.75 -28.46
C ASP A 62 46.91 -6.21 -28.71
N LEU A 63 46.86 -4.88 -28.80
CA LEU A 63 45.67 -4.06 -29.00
C LEU A 63 44.91 -4.42 -30.29
N GLU A 64 45.55 -5.01 -31.30
CA GLU A 64 44.87 -5.36 -32.56
C GLU A 64 44.01 -6.62 -32.48
N GLN A 65 44.50 -7.70 -31.84
CA GLN A 65 43.81 -8.99 -31.89
C GLN A 65 42.62 -9.08 -30.91
N PHE A 66 42.70 -8.42 -29.75
CA PHE A 66 41.58 -8.36 -28.83
C PHE A 66 40.44 -7.46 -29.37
N MET A 67 40.79 -6.38 -30.08
CA MET A 67 39.80 -5.41 -30.59
C MET A 67 39.04 -5.89 -31.84
N ILE A 68 39.58 -6.85 -32.60
CA ILE A 68 38.84 -7.52 -33.68
C ILE A 68 37.74 -8.45 -33.10
N SER A 69 37.91 -8.95 -31.87
CA SER A 69 36.88 -9.79 -31.22
C SER A 69 35.66 -9.00 -30.72
N ASP A 70 35.85 -7.74 -30.32
CA ASP A 70 34.78 -6.84 -29.86
C ASP A 70 33.97 -6.24 -31.02
N GLN A 71 34.51 -6.25 -32.25
CA GLN A 71 33.86 -5.70 -33.45
C GLN A 71 32.63 -6.49 -33.95
N LEU A 72 32.35 -7.69 -33.42
CA LEU A 72 31.32 -8.57 -33.96
C LEU A 72 30.28 -9.03 -32.93
N ARG A 73 29.79 -8.15 -32.03
CA ARG A 73 28.38 -8.16 -31.54
C ARG A 73 27.98 -7.14 -30.48
N VAL A 74 28.82 -6.19 -30.05
CA VAL A 74 28.41 -5.15 -29.06
C VAL A 74 27.52 -4.03 -29.68
N ARG A 75 27.04 -4.21 -30.93
CA ARG A 75 26.14 -3.24 -31.58
C ARG A 75 24.68 -3.30 -31.15
N THR A 76 24.29 -4.18 -30.23
CA THR A 76 22.93 -4.19 -29.66
C THR A 76 22.93 -4.87 -28.30
N CYS A 77 22.29 -4.26 -27.30
CA CYS A 77 22.14 -4.72 -25.91
C CYS A 77 23.25 -4.38 -24.91
N ILE A 78 23.63 -3.11 -24.77
CA ILE A 78 23.97 -2.57 -23.44
C ILE A 78 23.36 -1.16 -23.31
N LEU A 79 22.06 -1.10 -23.04
CA LEU A 79 21.45 0.07 -22.40
C LEU A 79 21.79 -0.01 -20.91
N GLY A 80 22.97 0.49 -20.51
CA GLY A 80 23.22 0.86 -19.11
C GLY A 80 24.35 0.18 -18.33
N ALA A 81 25.28 -0.55 -18.95
CA ALA A 81 26.51 -0.99 -18.26
C ALA A 81 27.67 -0.03 -18.57
N LEU A 82 28.26 0.55 -17.52
CA LEU A 82 29.43 1.41 -17.61
C LEU A 82 30.67 0.49 -17.72
N ILE A 83 31.33 0.51 -18.87
CA ILE A 83 32.57 -0.23 -19.11
C ILE A 83 33.72 0.68 -18.67
N ALA A 84 34.46 0.27 -17.64
CA ALA A 84 35.64 0.97 -17.14
C ALA A 84 36.88 0.20 -17.60
N LEU A 85 37.53 0.66 -18.66
CA LEU A 85 38.77 0.06 -19.15
C LEU A 85 39.96 0.67 -18.39
N VAL A 86 40.75 -0.18 -17.73
CA VAL A 86 42.00 0.25 -17.09
C VAL A 86 43.14 -0.22 -17.99
N LEU A 87 43.55 0.66 -18.89
CA LEU A 87 44.71 0.42 -19.74
C LEU A 87 45.97 0.73 -18.95
N ARG A 88 46.77 -0.29 -18.65
CA ARG A 88 48.14 -0.10 -18.18
C ARG A 88 49.06 -0.40 -19.35
N VAL A 89 49.45 0.65 -20.07
CA VAL A 89 50.49 0.55 -21.11
C VAL A 89 51.79 0.10 -20.41
N ASN A 90 52.31 -1.07 -20.74
CA ASN A 90 53.67 -1.44 -20.32
C ASN A 90 54.62 -0.45 -20.99
N SER A 91 55.34 0.29 -20.16
CA SER A 91 56.37 1.28 -20.50
C SER A 91 57.62 0.72 -21.20
N ARG A 92 57.53 -0.44 -21.86
CA ARG A 92 58.69 -1.07 -22.53
C ARG A 92 58.62 -1.08 -24.05
N LEU A 93 57.48 -0.79 -24.69
CA LEU A 93 57.38 -0.84 -26.16
C LEU A 93 56.91 0.46 -26.85
N PHE A 94 56.26 1.37 -26.13
CA PHE A 94 55.90 2.70 -26.65
C PHE A 94 56.35 3.72 -25.63
N LEU A 95 57.55 4.26 -25.82
CA LEU A 95 58.14 5.21 -24.88
C LEU A 95 57.75 6.67 -25.15
N ASP A 96 57.02 6.93 -26.25
CA ASP A 96 57.18 8.23 -26.90
C ASP A 96 55.85 9.02 -27.05
N ALA A 97 54.78 8.53 -27.69
CA ALA A 97 53.55 9.34 -27.88
C ALA A 97 52.35 8.92 -26.99
N SER A 98 51.48 9.87 -26.64
CA SER A 98 50.15 9.54 -26.07
C SER A 98 49.43 8.59 -27.02
N PRO A 99 48.92 7.43 -26.56
CA PRO A 99 48.31 6.41 -27.43
C PRO A 99 47.01 6.90 -28.09
N TRP A 100 46.53 8.07 -27.67
CA TRP A 100 45.28 8.67 -28.12
C TRP A 100 45.46 9.68 -29.25
N MET A 101 46.69 10.14 -29.48
CA MET A 101 46.99 11.29 -30.33
C MET A 101 47.72 10.85 -31.60
N GLY A 102 47.29 11.35 -32.75
CA GLY A 102 48.00 11.19 -34.02
C GLY A 102 49.26 12.05 -34.08
N SER A 103 50.09 11.83 -35.09
CA SER A 103 51.35 12.59 -35.32
C SER A 103 51.16 14.10 -35.49
N THR A 104 49.93 14.55 -35.79
CA THR A 104 49.54 15.96 -35.94
C THR A 104 48.91 16.55 -34.67
N GLY A 105 48.75 15.76 -33.60
CA GLY A 105 48.13 16.20 -32.35
C GLY A 105 46.60 16.19 -32.37
N GLU A 106 45.97 15.53 -33.34
CA GLU A 106 44.53 15.24 -33.32
C GLU A 106 44.24 13.92 -32.61
N VAL A 107 43.12 13.84 -31.88
CA VAL A 107 42.66 12.57 -31.31
C VAL A 107 42.39 11.59 -32.45
N LEU A 108 43.04 10.44 -32.43
CA LEU A 108 42.89 9.40 -33.46
C LEU A 108 41.40 9.05 -33.60
N GLN A 109 40.88 9.08 -34.83
CA GLN A 109 39.46 8.78 -35.10
C GLN A 109 39.08 7.37 -34.62
N GLN A 110 40.04 6.43 -34.69
CA GLN A 110 39.93 5.08 -34.13
C GLN A 110 39.56 5.08 -32.64
N VAL A 111 40.06 6.03 -31.85
CA VAL A 111 39.77 6.13 -30.40
C VAL A 111 38.30 6.49 -30.16
N LYS A 112 37.72 7.38 -30.97
CA LYS A 112 36.30 7.72 -30.86
C LYS A 112 35.40 6.58 -31.31
N ASP A 113 35.77 5.90 -32.39
CA ASP A 113 35.03 4.76 -32.91
C ASP A 113 35.04 3.57 -31.94
N THR A 114 36.14 3.41 -31.19
CA THR A 114 36.36 2.29 -30.27
C THR A 114 35.80 2.56 -28.87
N TYR A 115 35.98 3.78 -28.35
CA TYR A 115 35.70 4.12 -26.95
C TYR A 115 34.52 5.08 -26.80
N ALA A 116 33.62 5.16 -27.78
CA ALA A 116 32.39 5.92 -27.67
C ALA A 116 31.61 5.54 -26.40
N ASN A 117 31.21 6.54 -25.61
CA ASN A 117 30.56 6.40 -24.30
C ASN A 117 31.43 5.78 -23.18
N ALA A 118 32.74 5.67 -23.34
CA ALA A 118 33.64 5.21 -22.30
C ALA A 118 34.20 6.37 -21.45
N VAL A 119 34.58 6.03 -20.21
CA VAL A 119 35.40 6.87 -19.34
C VAL A 119 36.81 6.32 -19.32
N ILE A 120 37.78 7.15 -19.69
CA ILE A 120 39.21 6.84 -19.70
C ILE A 120 39.88 7.61 -18.58
N VAL A 121 40.66 6.91 -17.75
CA VAL A 121 41.50 7.53 -16.73
C VAL A 121 42.93 7.52 -17.21
N ASP A 122 43.52 8.70 -17.38
CA ASP A 122 44.88 8.89 -17.86
C ASP A 122 45.56 10.05 -17.12
N ASP A 123 46.82 10.36 -17.43
CA ASP A 123 47.48 11.58 -16.97
C ASP A 123 46.63 12.82 -17.32
N VAL A 124 46.77 13.88 -16.53
CA VAL A 124 46.04 15.15 -16.64
C VAL A 124 46.08 15.75 -18.05
N ASN A 125 47.11 15.40 -18.83
CA ASN A 125 47.39 15.91 -20.18
C ASN A 125 47.20 14.85 -21.29
N GLY A 126 46.59 13.69 -21.00
CA GLY A 126 46.52 12.57 -21.96
C GLY A 126 45.83 12.90 -23.30
N PHE A 127 44.87 13.84 -23.28
CA PHE A 127 44.11 14.30 -24.46
C PHE A 127 44.33 15.79 -24.78
N ASP A 128 45.36 16.43 -24.21
CA ASP A 128 45.64 17.86 -24.38
C ASP A 128 47.12 18.10 -24.73
N ASN A 129 47.38 18.90 -25.76
CA ASN A 129 48.74 19.24 -26.21
C ASN A 129 49.34 20.43 -25.49
N VAL A 130 48.65 21.04 -24.51
CA VAL A 130 49.14 22.23 -23.77
C VAL A 130 50.57 22.08 -23.27
N LEU A 131 50.97 20.90 -22.77
CA LEU A 131 52.36 20.66 -22.33
C LEU A 131 53.35 20.67 -23.49
N VAL A 132 53.02 20.02 -24.60
CA VAL A 132 53.87 19.93 -25.80
C VAL A 132 54.01 21.31 -26.43
N ASP A 133 52.91 22.05 -26.59
CA ASP A 133 52.93 23.40 -27.16
C ASP A 133 53.70 24.39 -26.26
N THR A 134 53.58 24.26 -24.94
CA THR A 134 54.37 25.06 -23.98
C THR A 134 55.86 24.72 -24.05
N PHE A 135 56.20 23.45 -24.28
CA PHE A 135 57.58 23.02 -24.46
C PHE A 135 58.17 23.57 -25.76
N VAL A 136 57.50 23.35 -26.88
CA VAL A 136 57.91 23.83 -28.21
C VAL A 136 58.10 25.34 -28.20
N SER A 137 57.13 26.10 -27.69
CA SER A 137 57.23 27.57 -27.61
C SER A 137 58.36 28.07 -26.69
N ARG A 138 58.81 27.29 -25.70
CA ARG A 138 59.98 27.63 -24.90
C ARG A 138 61.28 27.33 -25.65
N ILE A 139 61.33 26.22 -26.37
CA ILE A 139 62.51 25.81 -27.14
C ILE A 139 62.73 26.72 -28.36
N GLU A 140 61.65 27.16 -29.00
CA GLU A 140 61.68 28.16 -30.08
C GLU A 140 62.33 29.49 -29.62
N LYS A 141 62.12 29.90 -28.36
CA LYS A 141 62.81 31.08 -27.80
C LYS A 141 64.32 30.93 -27.71
N PHE A 142 64.82 29.69 -27.69
CA PHE A 142 66.26 29.39 -27.67
C PHE A 142 66.82 29.05 -29.06
N GLY A 143 66.04 29.23 -30.14
CA GLY A 143 66.51 29.16 -31.53
C GLY A 143 66.48 27.76 -32.16
N LEU A 144 65.76 26.81 -31.57
CA LEU A 144 65.50 25.49 -32.14
C LEU A 144 64.10 25.48 -32.76
N ALA A 145 63.99 25.04 -34.02
CA ALA A 145 62.72 25.01 -34.73
C ALA A 145 61.93 23.72 -34.41
N LYS A 146 60.62 23.73 -34.65
CA LYS A 146 59.75 22.56 -34.39
C LYS A 146 60.17 21.34 -35.21
N GLU A 147 60.77 21.55 -36.37
CA GLU A 147 61.27 20.50 -37.26
C GLU A 147 62.54 19.80 -36.74
N ASP A 148 63.28 20.45 -35.85
CA ASP A 148 64.48 19.89 -35.22
C ASP A 148 64.15 19.00 -34.01
N LEU A 149 62.89 19.00 -33.58
CA LEU A 149 62.41 18.27 -32.41
C LEU A 149 61.67 17.00 -32.84
N ASP A 150 62.07 15.87 -32.25
CA ASP A 150 61.26 14.66 -32.31
C ASP A 150 60.06 14.81 -31.38
N LEU A 151 58.94 15.28 -31.95
CA LEU A 151 57.69 15.48 -31.21
C LEU A 151 57.13 14.17 -30.66
N THR A 152 57.51 13.03 -31.25
CA THR A 152 57.13 11.73 -30.70
C THR A 152 57.78 11.53 -29.35
N ASN A 153 58.98 12.04 -29.07
CA ASN A 153 59.67 11.83 -27.79
C ASN A 153 59.55 13.02 -26.80
N THR A 154 58.53 13.87 -26.99
CA THR A 154 58.39 15.10 -26.18
C THR A 154 58.30 14.80 -24.69
N PHE A 155 57.60 13.74 -24.29
CA PHE A 155 57.43 13.39 -22.87
C PHE A 155 58.74 12.98 -22.19
N ALA A 156 59.67 12.29 -22.87
CA ALA A 156 60.96 12.00 -22.24
C ALA A 156 61.81 13.26 -22.08
N TYR A 157 61.77 14.21 -23.02
CA TYR A 157 62.44 15.50 -22.85
C TYR A 157 61.86 16.29 -21.67
N LEU A 158 60.53 16.26 -21.49
CA LEU A 158 59.86 16.86 -20.34
C LEU A 158 60.32 16.21 -19.01
N HIS A 159 60.33 14.88 -18.95
CA HIS A 159 60.78 14.14 -17.77
C HIS A 159 62.27 14.33 -17.47
N LEU A 160 63.12 14.43 -18.51
CA LEU A 160 64.54 14.73 -18.36
C LEU A 160 64.75 16.14 -17.81
N TYR A 161 64.00 17.13 -18.31
CA TYR A 161 64.02 18.49 -17.78
C TYR A 161 63.62 18.54 -16.30
N ASP A 162 62.49 17.90 -15.96
CA ASP A 162 61.98 17.86 -14.59
C ASP A 162 62.97 17.16 -13.63
N SER A 163 63.59 16.05 -14.08
CA SER A 163 64.58 15.32 -13.27
C SER A 163 65.88 16.11 -13.06
N LEU A 164 66.40 16.81 -14.10
CA LEU A 164 67.56 17.69 -13.96
C LEU A 164 67.25 18.86 -13.02
N LYS A 165 66.05 19.45 -13.13
CA LYS A 165 65.60 20.54 -12.27
C LYS A 165 65.47 20.09 -10.82
N LEU A 166 64.88 18.91 -10.57
CA LEU A 166 64.81 18.31 -9.25
C LEU A 166 66.20 18.13 -8.65
N TYR A 167 67.14 17.58 -9.42
CA TYR A 167 68.52 17.37 -9.00
C TYR A 167 69.20 18.69 -8.62
N ALA A 168 69.12 19.71 -9.48
CA ALA A 168 69.68 21.03 -9.21
C ALA A 168 69.08 21.69 -7.96
N LEU A 169 67.76 21.55 -7.74
CA LEU A 169 67.08 22.06 -6.55
C LEU A 169 67.51 21.32 -5.28
N ALA A 170 67.70 20.01 -5.36
CA ALA A 170 68.19 19.20 -4.24
C ALA A 170 69.62 19.57 -3.87
N VAL A 171 70.53 19.69 -4.86
CA VAL A 171 71.92 20.15 -4.65
C VAL A 171 71.93 21.53 -4.01
N ARG A 172 71.16 22.49 -4.55
CA ARG A 172 71.05 23.84 -3.98
C ARG A 172 70.53 23.82 -2.53
N LYS A 173 69.57 22.95 -2.21
CA LYS A 173 69.02 22.79 -0.86
C LYS A 173 70.05 22.21 0.12
N VAL A 174 70.93 21.30 -0.34
CA VAL A 174 72.03 20.77 0.46
C VAL A 174 73.13 21.81 0.65
N MET A 175 73.54 22.52 -0.42
CA MET A 175 74.53 23.59 -0.35
C MET A 175 74.10 24.73 0.59
N ASN A 176 72.83 25.13 0.57
CA ASN A 176 72.32 26.17 1.47
C ASN A 176 72.29 25.75 2.95
N LYS A 177 72.31 24.44 3.25
CA LYS A 177 72.30 23.91 4.61
C LYS A 177 73.71 23.62 5.15
N THR A 178 74.72 23.63 4.29
CA THR A 178 76.09 23.23 4.64
C THR A 178 77.01 24.44 4.57
N ASP A 179 77.88 24.57 5.57
CA ASP A 179 78.91 25.61 5.60
C ASP A 179 79.86 25.47 4.41
N GLU A 180 80.36 26.59 3.88
CA GLU A 180 81.17 26.65 2.64
C GLU A 180 82.34 25.66 2.61
N ALA A 181 82.93 25.34 3.76
CA ALA A 181 84.04 24.39 3.88
C ALA A 181 83.65 22.92 3.60
N ASN A 182 82.38 22.54 3.79
CA ASN A 182 81.90 21.16 3.68
C ASN A 182 80.95 20.94 2.48
N GLN A 183 80.72 21.96 1.65
CA GLN A 183 79.79 21.89 0.52
C GLN A 183 80.17 20.83 -0.51
N THR A 184 81.46 20.70 -0.84
CA THR A 184 81.94 19.73 -1.83
C THR A 184 81.74 18.28 -1.36
N ALA A 185 81.93 18.01 -0.07
CA ALA A 185 81.70 16.69 0.51
C ALA A 185 80.19 16.35 0.59
N ALA A 186 79.35 17.33 0.92
CA ALA A 186 77.91 17.14 1.04
C ALA A 186 77.20 16.90 -0.31
N VAL A 187 77.69 17.52 -1.39
CA VAL A 187 77.13 17.31 -2.75
C VAL A 187 77.51 15.94 -3.33
N LEU A 188 78.64 15.35 -2.89
CA LEU A 188 79.07 14.02 -3.30
C LEU A 188 78.34 12.89 -2.53
N ASP A 189 77.64 13.20 -1.44
CA ASP A 189 76.86 12.23 -0.67
C ASP A 189 75.47 12.01 -1.29
N GLY A 190 75.34 10.91 -2.04
CA GLY A 190 74.10 10.52 -2.69
C GLY A 190 72.92 10.32 -1.73
N HIS A 191 73.16 9.91 -0.48
CA HIS A 191 72.09 9.75 0.51
C HIS A 191 71.55 11.12 0.96
N GLN A 192 72.44 12.12 1.14
CA GLN A 192 72.01 13.48 1.46
C GLN A 192 71.24 14.12 0.31
N ILE A 193 71.70 13.98 -0.92
CA ILE A 193 71.00 14.47 -2.10
C ILE A 193 69.61 13.81 -2.25
N TRP A 194 69.53 12.48 -2.14
CA TRP A 194 68.25 11.77 -2.17
C TRP A 194 67.33 12.21 -1.03
N SER A 195 67.85 12.35 0.19
CA SER A 195 67.06 12.83 1.34
C SER A 195 66.52 14.25 1.14
N ALA A 196 67.25 15.08 0.39
CA ALA A 196 66.84 16.43 0.04
C ALA A 196 65.76 16.47 -1.04
N MET A 197 65.75 15.48 -1.95
CA MET A 197 64.73 15.26 -2.99
C MET A 197 63.38 14.82 -2.43
N ARG A 198 63.39 14.06 -1.33
CA ARG A 198 62.16 13.61 -0.66
C ARG A 198 61.25 14.80 -0.35
N ARG A 199 59.96 14.63 -0.64
CA ARG A 199 58.91 15.59 -0.31
C ARG A 199 59.15 17.00 -0.90
N LEU A 200 59.96 17.12 -1.95
CA LEU A 200 60.09 18.35 -2.71
C LEU A 200 58.89 18.54 -3.62
N SER A 201 58.46 19.79 -3.76
CA SER A 201 57.54 20.20 -4.81
C SER A 201 58.16 21.34 -5.59
N PHE A 202 58.04 21.30 -6.90
CA PHE A 202 58.58 22.34 -7.76
C PHE A 202 57.77 22.47 -9.04
N ASP A 203 57.85 23.66 -9.61
CA ASP A 203 57.23 24.00 -10.88
C ASP A 203 57.97 23.32 -12.02
N GLY A 204 57.33 22.34 -12.67
CA GLY A 204 57.81 21.77 -13.92
C GLY A 204 57.67 22.76 -15.09
N ILE A 205 57.96 22.27 -16.28
CA ILE A 205 57.96 23.08 -17.52
C ILE A 205 56.56 23.57 -17.94
N GLY A 206 55.47 22.93 -17.48
CA GLY A 206 54.09 23.23 -17.88
C GLY A 206 53.33 24.27 -17.05
N THR A 207 54.01 25.20 -16.37
CA THR A 207 53.43 25.82 -15.17
C THR A 207 52.40 26.94 -15.33
N VAL A 208 52.22 27.57 -16.49
CA VAL A 208 51.24 28.67 -16.59
C VAL A 208 50.61 28.73 -17.97
N VAL A 209 49.47 28.04 -18.15
CA VAL A 209 48.47 28.41 -19.16
C VAL A 209 47.10 28.32 -18.50
N SER A 210 46.41 29.46 -18.37
CA SER A 210 44.98 29.54 -18.03
C SER A 210 44.53 29.02 -16.65
N GLY A 211 45.27 29.35 -15.59
CA GLY A 211 44.76 29.25 -14.21
C GLY A 211 44.66 27.84 -13.60
N SER A 212 45.09 26.80 -14.32
CA SER A 212 45.23 25.44 -13.80
C SER A 212 46.72 25.10 -13.60
N ASN A 213 47.10 24.69 -12.39
CA ASN A 213 48.49 24.31 -12.04
C ASN A 213 48.81 22.89 -12.56
N THR A 214 48.77 22.67 -13.88
CA THR A 214 49.01 21.35 -14.50
C THR A 214 50.49 20.94 -14.56
N GLY A 215 51.40 21.84 -14.16
CA GLY A 215 52.85 21.62 -14.19
C GLY A 215 53.53 21.38 -12.84
N LEU A 216 52.79 21.26 -11.72
CA LEU A 216 53.41 21.07 -10.40
C LEU A 216 53.89 19.63 -10.23
N VAL A 217 55.20 19.44 -10.09
CA VAL A 217 55.81 18.14 -9.79
C VAL A 217 55.92 18.00 -8.27
N GLN A 218 55.26 16.99 -7.71
CA GLN A 218 55.34 16.65 -6.29
C GLN A 218 56.08 15.34 -6.12
N MET A 219 57.11 15.35 -5.28
CA MET A 219 57.87 14.16 -4.90
C MET A 219 57.33 13.60 -3.60
N ASP A 220 57.29 12.30 -3.52
CA ASP A 220 56.86 11.56 -2.35
C ASP A 220 58.04 11.29 -1.38
N ASP A 221 57.79 10.57 -0.29
CA ASP A 221 58.80 10.21 0.70
C ASP A 221 59.85 9.20 0.19
N LEU A 222 59.55 8.48 -0.90
CA LEU A 222 60.54 7.64 -1.60
C LEU A 222 61.34 8.42 -2.67
N ALA A 223 61.09 9.71 -2.81
CA ALA A 223 61.56 10.53 -3.94
C ALA A 223 61.06 10.01 -5.31
N ASP A 224 59.88 9.41 -5.33
CA ASP A 224 59.13 9.10 -6.55
C ASP A 224 58.13 10.23 -6.85
N ARG A 225 57.82 10.44 -8.13
CA ARG A 225 56.84 11.46 -8.56
C ARG A 225 55.43 10.99 -8.20
N ALA A 226 54.70 11.82 -7.44
CA ALA A 226 53.29 11.59 -7.17
C ALA A 226 52.48 11.76 -8.47
N PRO A 227 51.66 10.77 -8.86
CA PRO A 227 50.97 10.78 -10.14
C PRO A 227 49.71 11.64 -10.07
N GLN A 228 49.47 12.48 -11.07
CA GLN A 228 48.22 13.20 -11.22
C GLN A 228 47.41 12.53 -12.33
N PHE A 229 46.11 12.38 -12.13
CA PHE A 229 45.23 11.72 -13.10
C PHE A 229 44.06 12.63 -13.47
N ALA A 230 43.44 12.37 -14.60
CA ALA A 230 42.15 12.92 -14.97
C ALA A 230 41.28 11.83 -15.58
N ALA A 231 39.98 11.93 -15.32
CA ALA A 231 38.97 11.10 -15.96
C ALA A 231 38.37 11.87 -17.15
N PHE A 232 38.35 11.22 -18.31
CA PHE A 232 37.93 11.76 -19.59
C PHE A 232 36.75 10.95 -20.14
N PHE A 233 35.68 11.63 -20.56
CA PHE A 233 34.53 11.02 -21.22
C PHE A 233 34.57 11.26 -22.72
N ILE A 234 34.50 10.17 -23.49
CA ILE A 234 34.42 10.23 -24.94
C ILE A 234 32.94 10.25 -25.34
N ALA A 235 32.44 11.45 -25.60
CA ALA A 235 31.07 11.63 -26.08
C ALA A 235 30.98 11.27 -27.57
N PRO A 236 30.02 10.43 -28.00
CA PRO A 236 29.88 10.01 -29.40
C PRO A 236 29.50 11.17 -30.33
N ASN A 237 28.83 12.19 -29.78
CA ASN A 237 28.29 13.32 -30.54
C ASN A 237 29.14 14.58 -30.45
N ARG A 238 30.30 14.53 -29.78
CA ARG A 238 31.20 15.69 -29.64
C ARG A 238 32.58 15.36 -30.17
N GLU A 239 33.19 16.31 -30.87
CA GLU A 239 34.54 16.12 -31.41
C GLU A 239 35.62 16.20 -30.32
N LYS A 240 35.38 16.90 -29.22
CA LYS A 240 36.35 17.02 -28.12
C LYS A 240 35.99 16.07 -26.98
N VAL A 241 37.01 15.39 -26.46
CA VAL A 241 36.92 14.57 -25.25
C VAL A 241 36.68 15.49 -24.05
N LEU A 242 35.73 15.12 -23.19
CA LEU A 242 35.35 15.93 -22.04
C LEU A 242 36.14 15.49 -20.81
N LYS A 243 36.86 16.40 -20.17
CA LYS A 243 37.46 16.14 -18.86
C LYS A 243 36.37 16.21 -17.78
N MET A 244 36.07 15.07 -17.16
CA MET A 244 35.01 14.92 -16.15
C MET A 244 35.48 15.33 -14.75
N VAL A 245 36.66 14.84 -14.36
CA VAL A 245 37.22 15.05 -13.02
C VAL A 245 38.73 15.08 -13.11
N GLN A 246 39.37 15.96 -12.34
CA GLN A 246 40.82 15.95 -12.13
C GLN A 246 41.14 15.34 -10.76
N MET A 247 42.15 14.50 -10.68
CA MET A 247 42.64 13.90 -9.44
C MET A 247 44.02 14.47 -9.15
N THR A 248 44.08 15.37 -8.17
CA THR A 248 45.36 15.93 -7.70
C THR A 248 45.89 15.17 -6.52
N THR A 249 47.22 15.09 -6.43
CA THR A 249 47.91 14.45 -5.33
C THR A 249 47.87 15.33 -4.09
N TYR A 250 47.53 14.74 -2.97
CA TYR A 250 47.73 15.34 -1.67
C TYR A 250 48.62 14.43 -0.83
N ARG A 251 49.46 15.05 -0.02
CA ARG A 251 50.39 14.32 0.84
C ARG A 251 49.69 13.89 2.12
N ILE A 252 49.85 12.63 2.49
CA ILE A 252 49.33 12.11 3.76
C ILE A 252 50.18 12.70 4.90
N PRO A 253 49.57 13.40 5.89
CA PRO A 253 50.30 13.90 7.04
C PRO A 253 50.82 12.73 7.89
N ASN A 254 52.05 12.84 8.41
CA ASN A 254 52.69 11.83 9.27
C ASN A 254 52.84 10.42 8.65
N CYS A 255 52.97 10.34 7.32
CA CYS A 255 53.31 9.09 6.65
C CYS A 255 54.83 8.96 6.49
N ASP A 256 55.38 7.81 6.89
CA ASP A 256 56.80 7.41 6.74
C ASP A 256 56.92 6.27 5.73
N GLY A 257 57.15 6.64 4.46
CA GLY A 257 57.25 5.72 3.33
C GLY A 257 58.55 4.93 3.33
N THR A 258 59.58 5.38 4.04
CA THR A 258 60.87 4.67 4.13
C THR A 258 60.82 3.37 4.93
N ILE A 259 59.87 3.24 5.88
CA ILE A 259 59.70 2.02 6.68
C ILE A 259 58.82 1.02 5.94
N ASN A 260 57.69 1.49 5.41
CA ASN A 260 56.67 0.64 4.80
C ASN A 260 56.91 0.38 3.30
N ARG A 261 57.87 1.07 2.67
CA ARG A 261 58.10 1.08 1.20
C ARG A 261 56.84 1.43 0.39
N THR A 262 55.91 2.15 1.01
CA THR A 262 54.69 2.63 0.37
C THR A 262 54.83 4.11 0.05
N GLY A 263 54.19 4.53 -1.04
CA GLY A 263 54.07 5.95 -1.32
C GLY A 263 53.18 6.66 -0.30
N CYS A 264 53.56 7.85 0.15
CA CYS A 264 52.87 8.73 1.08
C CYS A 264 52.06 9.82 0.35
N TYR A 265 51.31 9.42 -0.68
CA TYR A 265 50.36 10.27 -1.38
C TYR A 265 49.00 9.61 -1.43
N ASP A 266 47.96 10.43 -1.53
CA ASP A 266 46.62 9.99 -1.88
C ASP A 266 46.01 10.98 -2.90
N LEU A 267 44.98 10.55 -3.60
CA LEU A 267 44.37 11.29 -4.71
C LEU A 267 43.10 11.97 -4.23
N LYS A 268 43.06 13.30 -4.37
CA LYS A 268 41.86 14.09 -4.09
C LYS A 268 41.22 14.52 -5.40
N LEU A 269 39.92 14.24 -5.51
CA LEU A 269 39.09 14.73 -6.61
C LEU A 269 39.01 16.27 -6.54
N THR A 270 39.31 16.89 -7.66
CA THR A 270 39.32 18.33 -7.93
C THR A 270 38.61 18.57 -9.26
N ASP A 271 37.99 19.74 -9.43
CA ASP A 271 37.30 20.13 -10.67
C ASP A 271 36.33 19.06 -11.20
N VAL A 272 35.37 18.67 -10.36
CA VAL A 272 34.29 17.77 -10.76
C VAL A 272 33.30 18.53 -11.65
N MET A 273 33.13 18.06 -12.89
CA MET A 273 32.18 18.66 -13.83
C MET A 273 30.75 18.58 -13.29
N THR A 274 30.12 19.74 -13.06
CA THR A 274 28.71 19.84 -12.67
C THR A 274 27.82 19.81 -13.91
N GLY A 275 26.70 19.09 -13.86
CA GLY A 275 25.76 18.94 -14.98
C GLY A 275 26.09 17.80 -15.96
N PHE A 276 27.20 17.10 -15.75
CA PHE A 276 27.53 15.87 -16.49
C PHE A 276 26.79 14.65 -15.93
N TRP A 277 26.63 14.59 -14.61
CA TRP A 277 26.17 13.39 -13.92
C TRP A 277 24.67 13.18 -14.09
N PRO A 278 24.20 11.92 -14.18
CA PRO A 278 22.79 11.59 -14.42
C PRO A 278 21.86 11.86 -13.24
N SER A 279 22.33 12.56 -12.20
CA SER A 279 21.48 12.95 -11.07
C SER A 279 20.58 14.13 -11.46
N GLU A 280 19.42 14.26 -10.82
CA GLU A 280 18.48 15.36 -11.10
C GLU A 280 19.11 16.75 -10.95
N ASN A 281 20.11 16.87 -10.07
CA ASN A 281 20.84 18.10 -9.81
C ASN A 281 22.14 18.22 -10.63
N GLY A 282 22.46 17.24 -11.48
CA GLY A 282 23.71 17.20 -12.25
C GLY A 282 24.97 17.02 -11.39
N ALA A 283 24.83 16.71 -10.09
CA ALA A 283 25.90 16.49 -9.14
C ALA A 283 26.42 15.05 -9.17
N MET A 284 27.68 14.86 -8.80
CA MET A 284 28.29 13.53 -8.68
C MET A 284 27.48 12.67 -7.70
N PRO A 285 27.04 11.45 -8.11
CA PRO A 285 26.28 10.58 -7.22
C PRO A 285 27.15 10.12 -6.03
N PRO A 286 26.55 9.88 -4.86
CA PRO A 286 27.29 9.31 -3.73
C PRO A 286 27.78 7.89 -4.06
N ASP A 287 28.94 7.51 -3.52
CA ASP A 287 29.58 6.21 -3.74
C ASP A 287 28.68 5.01 -3.37
N GLU A 288 27.79 5.20 -2.41
CA GLU A 288 26.77 4.24 -2.02
C GLU A 288 25.38 4.92 -2.02
N PRO A 289 24.33 4.28 -2.57
CA PRO A 289 22.97 4.81 -2.45
C PRO A 289 22.53 4.84 -0.98
N VAL A 290 21.64 5.77 -0.63
CA VAL A 290 21.15 5.99 0.76
C VAL A 290 20.65 4.70 1.43
N CYS A 291 20.04 3.81 0.64
CA CYS A 291 19.46 2.55 1.09
C CYS A 291 20.46 1.37 1.12
N GLY A 292 21.71 1.60 0.70
CA GLY A 292 22.68 0.55 0.36
C GLY A 292 22.30 -0.19 -0.93
N PHE A 293 23.27 -0.82 -1.61
CA PHE A 293 23.03 -1.50 -2.90
C PHE A 293 21.98 -2.63 -2.85
N ARG A 294 21.69 -3.15 -1.65
CA ARG A 294 20.74 -4.24 -1.40
C ARG A 294 19.58 -3.84 -0.48
N GLY A 295 19.38 -2.55 -0.23
CA GLY A 295 18.30 -2.08 0.63
C GLY A 295 18.50 -2.34 2.13
N GLN A 296 19.72 -2.67 2.56
CA GLN A 296 20.05 -3.09 3.92
C GLN A 296 19.93 -1.96 4.96
N ARG A 297 20.04 -0.69 4.52
CA ARG A 297 19.97 0.47 5.41
C ARG A 297 18.58 1.13 5.45
N CYS A 298 17.63 0.67 4.65
CA CYS A 298 16.26 1.16 4.69
C CYS A 298 15.44 0.44 5.77
N SER A 299 14.81 1.23 6.65
CA SER A 299 13.91 0.73 7.68
C SER A 299 12.46 0.75 7.19
N TYR A 300 11.92 -0.43 6.87
CA TYR A 300 10.50 -0.60 6.51
C TYR A 300 9.57 -0.64 7.73
N THR A 301 10.11 -0.45 8.94
CA THR A 301 9.35 -0.53 10.20
C THR A 301 8.20 0.47 10.25
N VAL A 302 8.38 1.67 9.71
CA VAL A 302 7.35 2.71 9.66
C VAL A 302 6.22 2.32 8.71
N GLU A 303 6.54 1.81 7.52
CA GLU A 303 5.53 1.37 6.55
C GLU A 303 4.73 0.17 7.06
N ILE A 304 5.42 -0.80 7.69
CA ILE A 304 4.77 -1.97 8.31
C ILE A 304 3.88 -1.53 9.48
N ALA A 305 4.34 -0.59 10.32
CA ALA A 305 3.54 -0.07 11.43
C ALA A 305 2.29 0.66 10.94
N VAL A 306 2.40 1.50 9.91
CA VAL A 306 1.25 2.18 9.28
C VAL A 306 0.27 1.14 8.72
N GLY A 307 0.76 0.14 7.97
CA GLY A 307 -0.06 -0.95 7.44
C GLY A 307 -0.81 -1.71 8.54
N ALA A 308 -0.14 -2.04 9.64
CA ALA A 308 -0.75 -2.74 10.78
C ALA A 308 -1.84 -1.91 11.48
N THR A 309 -1.62 -0.60 11.66
CA THR A 309 -2.62 0.29 12.27
C THR A 309 -3.89 0.43 11.43
N VAL A 310 -3.76 0.54 10.11
CA VAL A 310 -4.90 0.61 9.19
C VAL A 310 -5.70 -0.69 9.23
N LEU A 311 -5.04 -1.85 9.22
CA LEU A 311 -5.69 -3.15 9.28
C LEU A 311 -6.45 -3.35 10.60
N ALA A 312 -5.87 -2.92 11.73
CA ALA A 312 -6.52 -2.95 13.03
C ALA A 312 -7.80 -2.08 13.07
N LEU A 313 -7.78 -0.89 12.47
CA LEU A 313 -8.95 -0.02 12.37
C LEU A 313 -10.08 -0.65 11.55
N ILE A 314 -9.75 -1.29 10.42
CA ILE A 314 -10.74 -1.99 9.59
C ILE A 314 -11.40 -3.13 10.37
N MET A 315 -10.61 -3.91 11.11
CA MET A 315 -11.12 -5.00 11.95
C MET A 315 -12.02 -4.49 13.09
N LEU A 316 -11.70 -3.35 13.70
CA LEU A 316 -12.54 -2.71 14.72
C LEU A 316 -13.90 -2.28 14.14
N ILE A 317 -13.91 -1.65 12.96
CA ILE A 317 -15.15 -1.21 12.30
C ILE A 317 -16.03 -2.41 11.94
N LEU A 318 -15.44 -3.48 11.40
CA LEU A 318 -16.13 -4.74 11.12
C LEU A 318 -16.73 -5.36 12.39
N LEU A 319 -15.97 -5.40 13.48
CA LEU A 319 -16.44 -5.91 14.77
C LEU A 319 -17.62 -5.08 15.30
N LEU A 320 -17.52 -3.75 15.29
CA LEU A 320 -18.60 -2.85 15.71
C LEU A 320 -19.86 -3.02 14.84
N TRP A 321 -19.69 -3.16 13.53
CA TRP A 321 -20.80 -3.41 12.61
C TRP A 321 -21.47 -4.76 12.90
N LEU A 322 -20.68 -5.82 13.13
CA LEU A 322 -21.18 -7.13 13.50
C LEU A 322 -21.89 -7.12 14.86
N LEU A 323 -21.33 -6.45 15.86
CA LEU A 323 -21.95 -6.28 17.17
C LEU A 323 -23.27 -5.53 17.08
N ARG A 324 -23.32 -4.43 16.30
CA ARG A 324 -24.55 -3.68 16.05
C ARG A 324 -25.59 -4.55 15.35
N ARG A 325 -25.19 -5.28 14.31
CA ARG A 325 -26.07 -6.22 13.58
C ARG A 325 -26.58 -7.33 14.50
N HIS A 326 -25.72 -7.84 15.38
CA HIS A 326 -26.09 -8.88 16.35
C HIS A 326 -27.07 -8.34 17.41
N CYS A 327 -26.82 -7.15 17.97
CA CYS A 327 -27.71 -6.50 18.91
C CYS A 327 -29.09 -6.19 18.29
N GLN A 328 -29.12 -5.67 17.06
CA GLN A 328 -30.38 -5.43 16.34
C GLN A 328 -31.17 -6.72 16.12
N THR A 329 -30.48 -7.80 15.75
CA THR A 329 -31.13 -9.11 15.55
C THR A 329 -31.67 -9.67 16.87
N ARG A 330 -30.91 -9.53 17.97
CA ARG A 330 -31.38 -9.91 19.31
C ARG A 330 -32.59 -9.09 19.76
N ALA A 331 -32.61 -7.79 19.47
CA ALA A 331 -33.73 -6.92 19.81
C ALA A 331 -35.01 -7.34 19.09
N LEU A 332 -34.94 -7.64 17.78
CA LEU A 332 -36.08 -8.14 17.01
C LEU A 332 -36.56 -9.52 17.49
N ASN A 333 -35.64 -10.41 17.89
CA ASN A 333 -35.99 -11.74 18.40
C ASN A 333 -36.77 -11.73 19.73
N LYS A 334 -36.76 -10.62 20.49
CA LYS A 334 -37.56 -10.50 21.71
C LYS A 334 -39.07 -10.34 21.43
N MET A 335 -39.47 -10.11 20.17
CA MET A 335 -40.86 -10.03 19.70
C MET A 335 -41.81 -9.34 20.71
N PRO A 336 -41.65 -8.03 21.00
CA PRO A 336 -42.42 -7.33 22.03
C PRO A 336 -43.94 -7.25 21.75
N TRP A 337 -44.34 -7.59 20.53
CA TRP A 337 -45.73 -7.68 20.07
C TRP A 337 -46.32 -9.10 20.20
N ARG A 338 -45.54 -10.11 20.57
CA ARG A 338 -46.05 -11.46 20.83
C ARG A 338 -46.78 -11.48 22.17
N LEU A 339 -47.99 -12.04 22.15
CA LEU A 339 -48.79 -12.33 23.33
C LEU A 339 -48.89 -13.84 23.47
N PHE A 340 -48.88 -14.34 24.71
CA PHE A 340 -49.19 -15.74 24.97
C PHE A 340 -50.68 -15.91 25.23
N SER A 341 -51.20 -17.10 24.94
CA SER A 341 -52.61 -17.43 25.19
C SER A 341 -53.07 -17.22 26.64
N ASP A 342 -52.14 -17.23 27.60
CA ASP A 342 -52.43 -17.04 29.03
C ASP A 342 -52.48 -15.56 29.45
N ASP A 343 -51.96 -14.65 28.61
CA ASP A 343 -51.89 -13.22 28.92
C ASP A 343 -53.26 -12.54 28.79
N PHE A 344 -54.18 -13.13 28.02
CA PHE A 344 -55.51 -12.58 27.76
C PHE A 344 -56.62 -13.59 28.01
N ARG A 345 -57.79 -13.07 28.36
CA ARG A 345 -59.02 -13.84 28.56
C ARG A 345 -60.10 -13.32 27.65
N LEU A 346 -60.74 -14.22 26.91
CA LEU A 346 -61.92 -13.92 26.11
C LEU A 346 -63.13 -13.75 27.05
N ILE A 347 -63.97 -12.77 26.76
CA ILE A 347 -65.12 -12.42 27.59
C ILE A 347 -66.39 -12.53 26.76
N ASP A 348 -67.35 -13.27 27.28
CA ASP A 348 -68.68 -13.40 26.69
C ASP A 348 -69.47 -12.08 26.83
N GLU A 349 -70.41 -11.86 25.90
CA GLU A 349 -71.13 -10.61 25.74
C GLU A 349 -71.84 -10.13 27.03
N GLU A 350 -72.35 -11.05 27.85
CA GLU A 350 -73.00 -10.74 29.13
C GLU A 350 -72.03 -10.23 30.21
N ALA A 351 -70.83 -10.82 30.27
CA ALA A 351 -69.78 -10.39 31.18
C ALA A 351 -69.15 -9.07 30.72
N ALA A 352 -69.05 -8.84 29.40
CA ALA A 352 -68.58 -7.57 28.83
C ALA A 352 -69.54 -6.40 29.16
N ARG A 353 -70.86 -6.63 29.10
CA ARG A 353 -71.89 -5.64 29.50
C ARG A 353 -71.79 -5.25 30.97
N SER A 354 -71.44 -6.20 31.83
CA SER A 354 -71.30 -5.98 33.29
C SER A 354 -70.04 -5.19 33.67
N LEU A 355 -69.00 -5.20 32.82
CA LEU A 355 -67.78 -4.42 33.02
C LEU A 355 -67.91 -2.97 32.49
N LEU A 356 -68.72 -2.76 31.45
CA LEU A 356 -68.99 -1.43 30.88
C LEU A 356 -69.87 -0.57 31.81
N SER A 357 -70.70 -1.19 32.65
CA SER A 357 -71.62 -0.51 33.58
C SER A 357 -70.97 0.04 34.86
N ILE A 358 -69.73 -0.34 35.19
CA ILE A 358 -69.01 0.11 36.40
C ILE A 358 -68.41 1.52 36.27
N GLY A 359 -68.38 2.10 35.06
CA GLY A 359 -67.68 3.37 34.79
C GLY A 359 -68.52 4.54 34.25
N SER A 360 -69.85 4.47 34.22
CA SER A 360 -70.67 5.56 33.64
C SER A 360 -71.99 5.78 34.37
N SER A 361 -71.98 6.73 35.31
CA SER A 361 -73.15 7.53 35.64
C SER A 361 -73.20 8.71 34.66
N ASN A 362 -74.32 8.82 33.93
CA ASN A 362 -74.70 9.89 32.98
C ASN A 362 -74.39 9.62 31.50
N THR A 363 -75.30 8.94 30.80
CA THR A 363 -76.06 9.44 29.62
C THR A 363 -76.91 8.31 29.04
N LYS A 364 -78.20 8.54 28.80
CA LYS A 364 -79.14 7.56 28.22
C LYS A 364 -78.74 7.07 26.81
N LEU A 365 -77.73 7.69 26.18
CA LEU A 365 -77.22 7.36 24.84
C LEU A 365 -76.07 6.33 24.86
N SER A 366 -75.39 6.10 26.00
CA SER A 366 -74.30 5.12 26.08
C SER A 366 -74.76 3.68 26.35
N ASN A 367 -76.02 3.47 26.74
CA ASN A 367 -76.57 2.16 27.08
C ASN A 367 -77.26 1.44 25.90
N GLN A 368 -77.44 2.10 24.75
CA GLN A 368 -77.72 1.38 23.53
C GLN A 368 -76.37 0.92 22.98
N SER A 369 -76.05 -0.36 23.21
CA SER A 369 -75.01 -1.06 22.48
C SER A 369 -75.35 -0.99 21.00
N ILE A 370 -74.88 0.06 20.32
CA ILE A 370 -74.82 0.15 18.87
C ILE A 370 -73.95 -1.04 18.47
N GLY A 371 -74.61 -2.13 18.05
CA GLY A 371 -74.00 -3.44 17.89
C GLY A 371 -72.78 -3.35 16.98
N GLY A 372 -71.67 -3.95 17.37
CA GLY A 372 -70.45 -3.86 16.56
C GLY A 372 -69.41 -4.93 16.82
N SER A 373 -68.82 -4.99 18.01
CA SER A 373 -67.79 -6.01 18.28
C SER A 373 -68.28 -7.05 19.28
N LYS A 374 -68.83 -8.17 18.79
CA LYS A 374 -69.13 -9.37 19.61
C LYS A 374 -67.86 -10.07 20.17
N LYS A 375 -66.71 -9.39 20.19
CA LYS A 375 -65.38 -9.98 20.38
C LYS A 375 -64.57 -9.16 21.38
N HIS A 376 -64.78 -9.44 22.66
CA HIS A 376 -64.14 -8.77 23.79
C HIS A 376 -63.05 -9.65 24.42
N ALA A 377 -61.92 -9.05 24.76
CA ALA A 377 -60.86 -9.70 25.53
C ALA A 377 -60.29 -8.74 26.59
N ILE A 378 -59.85 -9.28 27.73
CA ILE A 378 -59.02 -8.54 28.69
C ILE A 378 -57.61 -9.08 28.61
N LEU A 379 -56.66 -8.16 28.43
CA LEU A 379 -55.23 -8.44 28.50
C LEU A 379 -54.69 -7.94 29.86
N GLY A 380 -53.99 -8.81 30.58
CA GLY A 380 -53.48 -8.53 31.92
C GLY A 380 -54.59 -8.21 32.94
N VAL A 381 -54.40 -7.17 33.75
CA VAL A 381 -55.30 -6.88 34.88
C VAL A 381 -56.48 -5.98 34.48
N ASN A 382 -56.29 -5.04 33.53
CA ASN A 382 -57.30 -3.99 33.25
C ASN A 382 -57.36 -3.51 31.78
N THR A 383 -56.62 -4.11 30.84
CA THR A 383 -56.63 -3.59 29.44
C THR A 383 -57.69 -4.29 28.61
N HIS A 384 -58.74 -3.54 28.24
CA HIS A 384 -59.82 -4.06 27.41
C HIS A 384 -59.44 -3.98 25.91
N ALA A 385 -59.62 -5.09 25.21
CA ALA A 385 -59.20 -5.32 23.84
C ALA A 385 -60.33 -5.88 22.98
N THR A 386 -60.30 -5.55 21.69
CA THR A 386 -61.02 -6.27 20.64
C THR A 386 -60.08 -7.27 19.98
N TYR A 387 -60.58 -8.46 19.66
CA TYR A 387 -59.78 -9.48 19.00
C TYR A 387 -60.34 -9.90 17.64
N ARG A 388 -59.43 -10.31 16.75
CA ARG A 388 -59.73 -11.03 15.51
C ARG A 388 -59.13 -12.44 15.60
N ARG A 389 -60.00 -13.44 15.50
CA ARG A 389 -59.67 -14.88 15.62
C ARG A 389 -59.51 -15.51 14.25
N PHE A 390 -58.46 -16.31 14.08
CA PHE A 390 -58.19 -17.13 12.91
C PHE A 390 -57.89 -18.56 13.39
N ILE A 391 -58.30 -19.55 12.59
CA ILE A 391 -57.88 -20.94 12.79
C ILE A 391 -56.50 -21.08 12.19
N GLN A 392 -55.56 -21.61 12.97
CA GLN A 392 -54.18 -21.81 12.59
C GLN A 392 -53.95 -23.30 12.26
N LYS A 393 -53.69 -23.60 10.99
CA LYS A 393 -53.45 -24.99 10.51
C LYS A 393 -51.97 -25.38 10.54
N GLN A 394 -51.08 -24.40 10.45
CA GLN A 394 -49.64 -24.60 10.40
C GLN A 394 -48.91 -23.58 11.27
N PRO A 395 -47.72 -23.91 11.81
CA PRO A 395 -46.92 -22.97 12.59
C PRO A 395 -46.46 -21.78 11.73
N LEU A 396 -46.81 -20.57 12.16
CA LEU A 396 -46.45 -19.33 11.48
C LEU A 396 -44.98 -18.99 11.72
N LYS A 397 -44.27 -18.67 10.63
CA LYS A 397 -42.89 -18.18 10.64
C LYS A 397 -42.87 -16.74 10.15
N PHE A 398 -42.08 -15.91 10.81
CA PHE A 398 -41.97 -14.48 10.53
C PHE A 398 -40.63 -14.18 9.86
N ASN A 399 -40.67 -13.46 8.74
CA ASN A 399 -39.47 -12.94 8.13
C ASN A 399 -38.97 -11.70 8.90
N ARG A 400 -37.72 -11.30 8.65
CA ARG A 400 -37.17 -10.09 9.29
C ARG A 400 -38.01 -8.84 8.99
N GLU A 401 -38.51 -8.72 7.76
CA GLU A 401 -39.36 -7.61 7.33
C GLU A 401 -40.68 -7.58 8.12
N ASP A 402 -41.32 -8.75 8.28
CA ASP A 402 -42.53 -8.91 9.08
C ASP A 402 -42.31 -8.49 10.53
N MET A 403 -41.20 -8.90 11.15
CA MET A 403 -40.87 -8.53 12.53
C MET A 403 -40.63 -7.03 12.69
N VAL A 404 -39.97 -6.39 11.73
CA VAL A 404 -39.73 -4.94 11.73
C VAL A 404 -41.06 -4.19 11.58
N LEU A 405 -41.92 -4.64 10.67
CA LEU A 405 -43.23 -4.04 10.44
C LEU A 405 -44.14 -4.17 11.67
N LEU A 406 -44.25 -5.36 12.26
CA LEU A 406 -45.04 -5.58 13.47
C LEU A 406 -44.54 -4.78 14.68
N THR A 407 -43.22 -4.59 14.79
CA THR A 407 -42.64 -3.71 15.81
C THR A 407 -43.01 -2.25 15.54
N ALA A 408 -42.95 -1.79 14.28
CA ALA A 408 -43.39 -0.45 13.93
C ALA A 408 -44.90 -0.21 14.16
N VAL A 409 -45.73 -1.23 13.92
CA VAL A 409 -47.18 -1.20 14.20
C VAL A 409 -47.44 -1.14 15.71
N LYS A 410 -46.68 -1.90 16.51
CA LYS A 410 -46.73 -1.89 17.98
C LYS A 410 -46.31 -0.54 18.57
N ASP A 411 -45.31 0.10 17.97
CA ASP A 411 -44.76 1.39 18.40
C ASP A 411 -45.55 2.59 17.83
N ALA A 412 -46.57 2.35 16.99
CA ALA A 412 -47.35 3.41 16.38
C ALA A 412 -48.27 4.08 17.42
N ILE A 413 -48.02 5.36 17.71
CA ILE A 413 -48.77 6.15 18.68
C ILE A 413 -49.21 7.45 18.01
N HIS A 414 -50.52 7.60 17.85
CA HIS A 414 -51.16 8.80 17.32
C HIS A 414 -52.64 8.82 17.74
N ASP A 415 -53.24 10.00 17.85
CA ASP A 415 -54.62 10.15 18.35
C ASP A 415 -55.66 9.41 17.49
N ASN A 416 -55.43 9.39 16.17
CA ASN A 416 -56.26 8.70 15.17
C ASN A 416 -55.75 7.31 14.76
N ILE A 417 -54.84 6.72 15.55
CA ILE A 417 -54.36 5.35 15.36
C ILE A 417 -54.77 4.51 16.55
N ASN A 418 -55.41 3.36 16.28
CA ASN A 418 -55.79 2.45 17.34
C ASN A 418 -54.55 1.69 17.82
N PRO A 419 -54.21 1.70 19.13
CA PRO A 419 -53.03 1.00 19.62
C PRO A 419 -53.10 -0.52 19.36
N PHE A 420 -52.07 -1.05 18.71
CA PHE A 420 -51.87 -2.49 18.53
C PHE A 420 -51.35 -3.11 19.83
N LEU A 421 -52.12 -4.03 20.40
CA LEU A 421 -51.72 -4.68 21.66
C LEU A 421 -50.79 -5.85 21.41
N GLY A 422 -50.99 -6.59 20.32
CA GLY A 422 -50.14 -7.69 19.93
C GLY A 422 -50.89 -8.83 19.27
N MET A 423 -50.19 -9.95 19.14
CA MET A 423 -50.70 -11.13 18.45
C MET A 423 -50.28 -12.40 19.17
N ALA A 424 -51.23 -13.32 19.34
CA ALA A 424 -50.98 -14.66 19.85
C ALA A 424 -51.06 -15.66 18.69
N PHE A 425 -50.06 -16.53 18.58
CA PHE A 425 -49.87 -17.47 17.49
C PHE A 425 -48.97 -18.62 17.94
N ASN A 426 -49.05 -19.79 17.28
CA ASN A 426 -48.25 -20.99 17.56
C ASN A 426 -48.40 -21.59 18.98
N ASP A 427 -49.33 -21.11 19.81
CA ASP A 427 -49.57 -21.65 21.14
C ASP A 427 -50.71 -22.70 21.14
N LYS A 428 -51.73 -22.48 20.31
CA LYS A 428 -52.93 -23.33 20.13
C LYS A 428 -53.28 -23.41 18.63
N GLU A 429 -54.36 -24.10 18.28
CA GLU A 429 -54.91 -24.13 16.90
C GLU A 429 -55.55 -22.80 16.46
N GLU A 430 -55.35 -21.73 17.23
CA GLU A 430 -55.99 -20.44 17.04
C GLU A 430 -54.96 -19.32 17.13
N MET A 431 -55.13 -18.36 16.23
CA MET A 431 -54.35 -17.14 16.17
C MET A 431 -55.27 -15.96 16.50
N PHE A 432 -54.78 -15.07 17.36
CA PHE A 432 -55.50 -13.87 17.79
C PHE A 432 -54.70 -12.63 17.49
N ILE A 433 -55.37 -11.63 16.91
CA ILE A 433 -54.84 -10.27 16.73
C ILE A 433 -55.62 -9.37 17.66
N LEU A 434 -54.93 -8.68 18.57
CA LEU A 434 -55.55 -7.86 19.61
C LEU A 434 -55.26 -6.37 19.39
N TRP A 435 -56.33 -5.60 19.41
CA TRP A 435 -56.31 -4.14 19.34
C TRP A 435 -57.00 -3.55 20.56
N LYS A 436 -56.68 -2.31 20.93
CA LYS A 436 -57.37 -1.62 22.02
C LYS A 436 -58.87 -1.50 21.72
N PHE A 437 -59.69 -1.78 22.72
CA PHE A 437 -61.15 -1.69 22.59
C PHE A 437 -61.63 -0.24 22.48
N CYS A 438 -62.48 0.01 21.49
CA CYS A 438 -63.15 1.29 21.25
C CYS A 438 -64.65 1.15 21.52
N SER A 439 -65.17 1.94 22.46
CA SER A 439 -66.51 1.72 23.05
C SER A 439 -67.70 1.91 22.13
N ARG A 440 -67.55 2.66 21.03
CA ARG A 440 -68.67 3.03 20.15
C ARG A 440 -68.72 2.21 18.87
N GLY A 441 -67.95 1.12 18.81
CA GLY A 441 -67.91 0.24 17.64
C GLY A 441 -67.16 0.86 16.46
N SER A 442 -67.45 0.34 15.27
CA SER A 442 -66.88 0.82 14.02
C SER A 442 -67.76 1.89 13.36
N VAL A 443 -67.18 2.68 12.45
CA VAL A 443 -67.93 3.63 11.61
C VAL A 443 -69.02 2.88 10.82
N GLN A 444 -68.73 1.65 10.39
CA GLN A 444 -69.70 0.77 9.75
C GLN A 444 -70.97 0.55 10.60
N ASP A 445 -70.79 0.28 11.89
CA ASP A 445 -71.88 0.00 12.81
C ASP A 445 -72.78 1.22 13.00
N ILE A 446 -72.20 2.42 12.97
CA ILE A 446 -72.95 3.67 13.07
C ILE A 446 -73.71 3.96 11.77
N ILE A 447 -73.06 3.81 10.60
CA ILE A 447 -73.68 4.09 9.30
C ILE A 447 -74.89 3.19 9.05
N TYR A 448 -74.81 1.91 9.44
CA TYR A 448 -75.90 0.96 9.24
C TYR A 448 -76.97 0.98 10.34
N ASN A 449 -76.77 1.79 11.40
CA ASN A 449 -77.76 1.90 12.47
C ASN A 449 -78.87 2.89 12.10
N LYS A 450 -80.07 2.37 11.83
CA LYS A 450 -81.26 3.16 11.48
C LYS A 450 -81.78 4.05 12.61
N SER A 451 -81.37 3.82 13.86
CA SER A 451 -81.82 4.64 15.01
C SER A 451 -80.95 5.87 15.26
N MET A 452 -79.85 6.03 14.53
CA MET A 452 -78.88 7.11 14.74
C MET A 452 -78.74 7.97 13.49
N THR A 453 -78.90 9.28 13.64
CA THR A 453 -78.71 10.27 12.57
C THR A 453 -77.42 11.04 12.83
N LEU A 454 -76.48 10.96 11.89
CA LEU A 454 -75.23 11.71 11.94
C LEU A 454 -75.43 13.07 11.25
N ASP A 455 -75.17 14.16 11.97
CA ASP A 455 -75.14 15.51 11.40
C ASP A 455 -73.89 15.73 10.54
N GLU A 456 -73.94 16.67 9.60
CA GLU A 456 -72.87 16.97 8.65
C GLU A 456 -71.52 17.25 9.35
N LYS A 457 -71.58 17.88 10.53
CA LYS A 457 -70.41 18.15 11.38
C LYS A 457 -69.72 16.87 11.84
N PHE A 458 -70.45 15.80 12.14
CA PHE A 458 -69.87 14.51 12.49
C PHE A 458 -69.22 13.85 11.28
N HIS A 459 -69.81 13.95 10.09
CA HIS A 459 -69.19 13.46 8.86
C HIS A 459 -67.85 14.14 8.60
N ALA A 460 -67.81 15.48 8.66
CA ALA A 460 -66.58 16.24 8.47
C ALA A 460 -65.51 15.88 9.54
N ALA A 461 -65.93 15.68 10.79
CA ALA A 461 -65.03 15.25 11.85
C ALA A 461 -64.43 13.85 11.61
N PHE A 462 -65.25 12.89 11.18
CA PHE A 462 -64.78 11.53 10.89
C PHE A 462 -63.82 11.50 9.70
N VAL A 463 -64.12 12.23 8.63
CA VAL A 463 -63.23 12.34 7.47
C VAL A 463 -61.87 12.93 7.90
N ARG A 464 -61.88 14.03 8.66
CA ARG A 464 -60.65 14.64 9.18
C ARG A 464 -59.82 13.65 9.99
N ASP A 465 -60.45 12.99 10.96
CA ASP A 465 -59.78 12.02 11.84
C ASP A 465 -59.16 10.85 11.04
N ILE A 466 -59.87 10.33 10.03
CA ILE A 466 -59.36 9.29 9.13
C ILE A 466 -58.16 9.82 8.33
N THR A 467 -58.25 11.03 7.77
CA THR A 467 -57.15 11.62 6.97
C THR A 467 -55.89 11.85 7.80
N LEU A 468 -56.01 12.30 9.06
CA LEU A 468 -54.88 12.47 9.97
C LEU A 468 -54.23 11.12 10.33
N GLY A 469 -55.04 10.08 10.56
CA GLY A 469 -54.51 8.73 10.76
C GLY A 469 -53.75 8.20 9.55
N LEU A 470 -54.25 8.43 8.33
CA LEU A 470 -53.59 8.01 7.10
C LEU A 470 -52.30 8.78 6.84
N GLU A 471 -52.29 10.09 7.07
CA GLU A 471 -51.09 10.92 6.97
C GLU A 471 -49.98 10.40 7.88
N TYR A 472 -50.30 10.11 9.15
CA TYR A 472 -49.35 9.52 10.08
C TYR A 472 -48.81 8.18 9.56
N LEU A 473 -49.67 7.28 9.08
CA LEU A 473 -49.23 5.98 8.56
C LEU A 473 -48.28 6.13 7.36
N HIS A 474 -48.60 7.03 6.44
CA HIS A 474 -47.81 7.29 5.23
C HIS A 474 -46.43 7.87 5.53
N LEU A 475 -46.30 8.65 6.60
CA LEU A 475 -45.02 9.19 7.06
C LEU A 475 -44.24 8.21 7.95
N SER A 476 -44.91 7.21 8.52
CA SER A 476 -44.31 6.20 9.38
C SER A 476 -43.66 5.06 8.58
N LYS A 477 -42.89 4.21 9.29
CA LYS A 477 -42.32 2.97 8.71
C LYS A 477 -43.37 1.93 8.30
N VAL A 478 -44.63 2.10 8.71
CA VAL A 478 -45.74 1.22 8.30
C VAL A 478 -46.12 1.49 6.83
N GLY A 479 -46.02 2.73 6.37
CA GLY A 479 -46.18 3.14 4.98
C GLY A 479 -47.62 3.23 4.48
N PHE A 480 -48.45 2.20 4.66
CA PHE A 480 -49.84 2.22 4.18
C PHE A 480 -50.78 1.40 5.07
N HIS A 481 -52.08 1.69 5.02
CA HIS A 481 -53.08 0.97 5.82
C HIS A 481 -53.36 -0.44 5.27
N GLY A 482 -53.56 -0.57 3.94
CA GLY A 482 -53.76 -1.85 3.24
C GLY A 482 -55.16 -2.47 3.33
N LEU A 483 -55.96 -2.10 4.33
CA LEU A 483 -57.33 -2.62 4.55
C LEU A 483 -58.25 -1.51 5.08
N LEU A 484 -58.25 -0.34 4.43
CA LEU A 484 -59.11 0.76 4.85
C LEU A 484 -60.56 0.48 4.46
N SER A 485 -61.43 0.35 5.45
CA SER A 485 -62.87 0.16 5.29
C SER A 485 -63.63 0.79 6.47
N PRO A 486 -64.94 1.01 6.35
CA PRO A 486 -65.74 1.49 7.48
C PRO A 486 -65.68 0.59 8.72
N SER A 487 -65.41 -0.72 8.54
CA SER A 487 -65.22 -1.69 9.63
C SER A 487 -63.87 -1.59 10.33
N THR A 488 -62.83 -1.09 9.65
CA THR A 488 -61.49 -0.89 10.22
C THR A 488 -61.28 0.53 10.77
N CYS A 489 -62.32 1.37 10.72
CA CYS A 489 -62.37 2.66 11.39
C CYS A 489 -63.20 2.52 12.67
N VAL A 490 -62.56 2.60 13.84
CA VAL A 490 -63.20 2.41 15.15
C VAL A 490 -63.33 3.71 15.92
N ILE A 491 -64.35 3.82 16.78
CA ILE A 491 -64.71 5.08 17.43
C ILE A 491 -64.53 4.96 18.95
N ASP A 492 -63.66 5.81 19.50
CA ASP A 492 -63.37 5.83 20.94
C ASP A 492 -64.47 6.56 21.75
N ARG A 493 -64.36 6.52 23.08
CA ARG A 493 -65.26 7.17 24.04
C ARG A 493 -65.48 8.66 23.79
N ASN A 494 -64.52 9.32 23.16
CA ASN A 494 -64.53 10.76 22.89
C ASN A 494 -65.07 11.11 21.50
N TRP A 495 -65.70 10.17 20.78
CA TRP A 495 -66.19 10.38 19.41
C TRP A 495 -65.10 10.68 18.36
N SER A 496 -63.84 10.33 18.66
CA SER A 496 -62.72 10.39 17.71
C SER A 496 -62.58 9.09 16.93
N VAL A 497 -62.33 9.16 15.62
CA VAL A 497 -62.08 7.98 14.79
C VAL A 497 -60.61 7.56 14.89
N ARG A 498 -60.39 6.25 15.04
CA ARG A 498 -59.07 5.61 15.03
C ARG A 498 -59.00 4.49 14.00
N LEU A 499 -57.90 4.42 13.28
CA LEU A 499 -57.65 3.36 12.29
C LEU A 499 -57.10 2.10 12.98
N THR A 500 -57.64 0.92 12.64
CA THR A 500 -57.24 -0.38 13.17
C THR A 500 -56.91 -1.35 12.02
N ASP A 501 -56.31 -2.51 12.30
CA ASP A 501 -55.98 -3.53 11.28
C ASP A 501 -55.02 -3.02 10.17
N PHE A 502 -54.30 -1.93 10.42
CA PHE A 502 -53.30 -1.40 9.48
C PHE A 502 -51.99 -2.21 9.51
N GLY A 503 -51.27 -2.27 8.40
CA GLY A 503 -49.95 -2.91 8.31
C GLY A 503 -49.95 -4.45 8.42
N LEU A 504 -51.13 -5.08 8.55
CA LEU A 504 -51.26 -6.55 8.68
C LEU A 504 -51.79 -7.22 7.41
N ALA A 505 -52.34 -6.45 6.47
CA ALA A 505 -53.06 -6.97 5.31
C ALA A 505 -52.23 -7.93 4.45
N THR A 506 -51.01 -7.52 4.08
CA THR A 506 -50.09 -8.31 3.24
C THR A 506 -49.70 -9.64 3.88
N MET A 507 -49.45 -9.61 5.19
CA MET A 507 -49.06 -10.78 5.97
C MET A 507 -50.22 -11.78 6.10
N LEU A 508 -51.42 -11.27 6.41
CA LEU A 508 -52.64 -12.07 6.51
C LEU A 508 -53.01 -12.71 5.17
N GLU A 509 -52.94 -11.96 4.08
CA GLU A 509 -53.22 -12.47 2.73
C GLU A 509 -52.24 -13.58 2.34
N ARG A 510 -50.94 -13.39 2.61
CA ARG A 510 -49.91 -14.39 2.36
C ARG A 510 -50.19 -15.70 3.11
N TRP A 511 -50.46 -15.61 4.41
CA TRP A 511 -50.75 -16.80 5.23
C TRP A 511 -52.07 -17.49 4.86
N GLN A 512 -53.08 -16.74 4.41
CA GLN A 512 -54.32 -17.32 3.89
C GLN A 512 -54.08 -18.06 2.57
N LYS A 513 -53.33 -17.46 1.65
CA LYS A 513 -52.98 -18.06 0.35
C LYS A 513 -52.14 -19.33 0.50
N GLU A 514 -51.24 -19.34 1.48
CA GLU A 514 -50.43 -20.52 1.84
C GLU A 514 -51.23 -21.58 2.64
N GLY A 515 -52.50 -21.30 2.99
CA GLY A 515 -53.35 -22.21 3.75
C GLY A 515 -52.95 -22.38 5.22
N GLN A 516 -52.07 -21.51 5.73
CA GLN A 516 -51.58 -21.56 7.12
C GLN A 516 -52.64 -21.07 8.10
N ILE A 517 -53.46 -20.10 7.69
CA ILE A 517 -54.59 -19.58 8.48
C ILE A 517 -55.89 -19.61 7.70
N GLN A 518 -57.00 -19.74 8.43
CA GLN A 518 -58.35 -19.65 7.89
C GLN A 518 -59.17 -18.68 8.75
N PRO A 519 -59.96 -17.76 8.16
CA PRO A 519 -60.84 -16.89 8.94
C PRO A 519 -61.86 -17.74 9.71
N TYR A 520 -62.01 -17.45 11.01
CA TYR A 520 -62.96 -18.14 11.87
C TYR A 520 -64.40 -17.76 11.48
N LYS A 521 -65.22 -18.73 11.05
CA LYS A 521 -66.66 -18.54 10.79
C LYS A 521 -67.43 -18.91 12.05
N ALA A 522 -68.23 -17.96 12.57
CA ALA A 522 -68.97 -18.11 13.83
C ALA A 522 -70.11 -19.14 13.77
N GLU A 523 -70.44 -19.69 12.60
CA GLU A 523 -71.56 -20.63 12.40
C GLU A 523 -71.30 -22.01 13.03
N GLU A 524 -70.04 -22.39 13.27
CA GLU A 524 -69.68 -23.70 13.85
C GLU A 524 -69.94 -23.79 15.37
N GLU A 525 -69.95 -22.67 16.11
CA GLU A 525 -70.23 -22.66 17.55
C GLU A 525 -71.70 -22.94 17.86
N GLU A 526 -72.65 -22.54 17.01
CA GLU A 526 -74.06 -22.83 17.23
C GLU A 526 -74.40 -24.32 17.05
N GLU A 527 -73.74 -25.03 16.13
CA GLU A 527 -73.95 -26.48 15.96
C GLU A 527 -73.31 -27.28 17.08
N VAL A 528 -72.06 -26.97 17.47
CA VAL A 528 -71.34 -27.68 18.54
C VAL A 528 -71.99 -27.43 19.92
N VAL A 529 -72.52 -26.23 20.18
CA VAL A 529 -73.28 -25.94 21.42
C VAL A 529 -74.66 -26.60 21.40
N LYS A 530 -75.34 -26.69 20.24
CA LYS A 530 -76.61 -27.45 20.11
C LYS A 530 -76.39 -28.96 20.29
N GLU A 531 -75.24 -29.48 19.88
CA GLU A 531 -74.89 -30.90 19.99
C GLU A 531 -74.47 -31.28 21.43
N LYS A 532 -73.70 -30.42 22.12
CA LYS A 532 -73.42 -30.58 23.56
C LYS A 532 -74.67 -30.48 24.44
N ARG A 533 -75.65 -29.64 24.07
CA ARG A 533 -76.96 -29.55 24.78
C ARG A 533 -77.86 -30.77 24.53
N ARG A 534 -77.67 -31.52 23.44
CA ARG A 534 -78.36 -32.80 23.19
C ARG A 534 -77.71 -33.96 23.96
N GLY A 535 -76.39 -33.95 24.13
CA GLY A 535 -75.66 -35.00 24.87
C GLY A 535 -75.81 -34.97 26.40
N SER A 536 -76.23 -33.85 27.00
CA SER A 536 -76.30 -33.72 28.47
C SER A 536 -77.61 -34.19 29.12
N LYS A 537 -78.54 -34.80 28.36
CA LYS A 537 -79.82 -35.33 28.91
C LYS A 537 -79.83 -36.85 29.15
N GLU A 538 -78.79 -37.59 28.76
CA GLU A 538 -78.66 -39.01 29.06
C GLU A 538 -77.39 -39.30 29.83
N LYS A 539 -77.52 -39.34 31.16
CA LYS A 539 -76.98 -40.38 32.07
C LYS A 539 -76.97 -39.85 33.50
N SER A 540 -78.03 -40.21 34.20
CA SER A 540 -78.19 -40.13 35.65
C SER A 540 -77.51 -41.33 36.36
N CYS A 541 -76.67 -41.01 37.36
CA CYS A 541 -76.45 -41.73 38.64
C CYS A 541 -75.71 -43.11 38.66
N PRO A 542 -75.22 -43.59 39.84
CA PRO A 542 -74.25 -42.96 40.77
C PRO A 542 -73.24 -43.97 41.45
N THR A 543 -72.44 -43.49 42.43
CA THR A 543 -71.69 -44.23 43.52
C THR A 543 -70.44 -45.05 43.12
N ALA A 544 -69.37 -45.28 43.90
CA ALA A 544 -68.76 -44.84 45.18
C ALA A 544 -67.41 -45.60 45.35
N PHE A 545 -66.42 -45.07 46.11
CA PHE A 545 -65.26 -45.74 46.81
C PHE A 545 -64.35 -46.74 46.02
N ASP A 546 -63.06 -47.01 46.22
CA ASP A 546 -62.04 -46.83 47.27
C ASP A 546 -60.63 -47.06 46.63
N ARG A 547 -59.60 -46.72 47.41
CA ARG A 547 -58.14 -46.84 47.27
C ARG A 547 -57.61 -48.24 46.88
N ARG A 548 -56.58 -48.28 46.03
CA ARG A 548 -55.19 -48.75 46.33
C ARG A 548 -54.32 -48.72 45.07
N GLY A 549 -53.05 -48.34 45.26
CA GLY A 549 -52.14 -47.95 44.18
C GLY A 549 -51.34 -49.07 43.54
N LEU A 550 -50.51 -48.70 42.56
CA LEU A 550 -49.25 -49.36 42.26
C LEU A 550 -48.32 -48.42 41.46
N LYS A 551 -47.09 -48.33 41.97
CA LYS A 551 -45.80 -47.97 41.33
C LYS A 551 -45.69 -48.52 39.90
N ALA A 552 -44.78 -48.13 39.01
CA ALA A 552 -43.79 -47.07 38.83
C ALA A 552 -43.14 -47.41 37.46
N ASN A 553 -42.48 -46.43 36.85
CA ASN A 553 -41.50 -46.57 35.76
C ASN A 553 -42.02 -47.08 34.42
N CYS A 554 -41.42 -46.78 33.27
CA CYS A 554 -40.47 -45.82 32.73
C CYS A 554 -40.18 -46.38 31.32
N LEU A 555 -39.77 -45.53 30.36
CA LEU A 555 -39.31 -45.86 29.01
C LEU A 555 -40.38 -46.35 28.02
N LEU A 556 -40.29 -46.11 26.71
CA LEU A 556 -39.70 -45.10 25.83
C LEU A 556 -40.15 -45.54 24.42
N PHE A 557 -40.46 -44.56 23.57
CA PHE A 557 -40.33 -44.58 22.11
C PHE A 557 -41.31 -45.33 21.16
N PHE A 558 -41.73 -44.51 20.17
CA PHE A 558 -42.16 -44.77 18.79
C PHE A 558 -43.46 -45.55 18.54
N ASN A 559 -44.48 -44.87 18.01
CA ASN A 559 -44.56 -44.48 16.59
C ASN A 559 -45.36 -43.20 16.40
#